data_AF-A0A254QIR3-F1
#
_entry.id   AF-A0A254QIR3-F1
#
_cell.length_a   1.000
_cell.length_b   1.000
_cell.length_c   1.000
_cell.angle_alpha   90.00
_cell.angle_beta   90.00
_cell.angle_gamma   90.00
#
_symmetry.space_group_name_H-M   'P 1'
#
loop_
_entity.id
_entity.type
_entity.pdbx_description
1 polymer ?
#
loop_
_entity_poly.entity_id
_entity_poly.type
_entity_poly.pdbx_seq_one_letter_code
_entity_poly.pdbx_strand_id
1 'polypeptide(L)'
;MELFDRVRWLSAEYFTTPRAQRLGYLQSLVHRAREGETKTRAVLANPYLIKVTDKTLADILDRQRLPATIGEIVDWYCRRFWNASARDVVTGRAPEPPTGEILPVARDDPAA
;
A
#
# COMPACT_ATOMS: atom_id res chain seq x y z
N MET A 1 -3.81 15.61 -12.64
CA MET A 1 -4.85 14.57 -12.54
C MET A 1 -4.29 13.15 -12.67
N GLU A 2 -3.25 12.90 -13.47
CA GLU A 2 -2.70 11.54 -13.70
C GLU A 2 -2.38 10.71 -12.43
N LEU A 3 -1.87 11.32 -11.35
CA LEU A 3 -1.56 10.56 -10.13
C LEU A 3 -2.82 10.12 -9.36
N PHE A 4 -3.88 10.93 -9.37
CA PHE A 4 -5.16 10.58 -8.74
C PHE A 4 -5.87 9.46 -9.51
N ASP A 5 -5.87 9.53 -10.84
CA ASP A 5 -6.36 8.43 -11.70
C ASP A 5 -5.55 7.16 -11.49
N ARG A 6 -4.23 7.27 -11.30
CA ARG A 6 -3.38 6.11 -10.99
C ARG A 6 -3.73 5.49 -9.64
N VAL A 7 -3.91 6.30 -8.59
CA VAL A 7 -4.38 5.84 -7.28
C VAL A 7 -5.71 5.12 -7.41
N ARG A 8 -6.66 5.70 -8.16
CA ARG A 8 -7.97 5.11 -8.41
C ARG A 8 -7.85 3.73 -9.06
N TRP A 9 -7.09 3.63 -10.14
CA TRP A 9 -6.90 2.37 -10.87
C TRP A 9 -6.28 1.28 -10.00
N LEU A 10 -5.20 1.61 -9.29
CA LEU A 10 -4.52 0.68 -8.39
C LEU A 10 -5.41 0.25 -7.22
N SER A 11 -6.22 1.17 -6.69
CA SER A 11 -7.17 0.84 -5.61
C SER A 11 -8.25 -0.10 -6.11
N ALA A 12 -8.87 0.20 -7.26
CA ALA A 12 -9.86 -0.69 -7.88
C ALA A 12 -9.29 -2.09 -8.17
N GLU A 13 -8.08 -2.15 -8.73
CA GLU A 13 -7.39 -3.42 -9.01
C GLU A 13 -7.14 -4.23 -7.72
N TYR A 14 -6.70 -3.58 -6.64
CA TYR A 14 -6.53 -4.22 -5.34
C TYR A 14 -7.82 -4.80 -4.77
N PHE A 15 -8.93 -4.06 -4.83
CA PHE A 15 -10.22 -4.55 -4.31
C PHE A 15 -10.81 -5.67 -5.18
N THR A 16 -10.52 -5.66 -6.48
CA THR A 16 -10.89 -6.74 -7.42
C THR A 16 -10.02 -7.99 -7.24
N THR A 17 -8.79 -7.82 -6.76
CA THR A 17 -7.85 -8.93 -6.53
C THR A 17 -8.32 -9.84 -5.37
N PRO A 18 -8.24 -11.18 -5.52
CA PRO A 18 -8.60 -12.11 -4.45
C PRO A 18 -7.76 -11.92 -3.20
N ARG A 19 -8.36 -12.10 -2.01
CA ARG A 19 -7.69 -11.84 -0.72
C ARG A 19 -6.33 -12.53 -0.57
N ALA A 20 -6.21 -13.78 -1.04
CA ALA A 20 -4.95 -14.53 -1.00
C ALA A 20 -3.82 -13.90 -1.84
N GLN A 21 -4.18 -13.21 -2.93
CA GLN A 21 -3.22 -12.60 -3.86
C GLN A 21 -2.92 -11.13 -3.54
N ARG A 22 -3.72 -10.49 -2.67
CA ARG A 22 -3.55 -9.08 -2.30
C ARG A 22 -2.19 -8.79 -1.67
N LEU A 23 -1.66 -9.71 -0.86
CA LEU A 23 -0.32 -9.54 -0.27
C LEU A 23 0.78 -9.52 -1.33
N GLY A 24 0.73 -10.45 -2.29
CA GLY A 24 1.68 -10.49 -3.41
C GLY A 24 1.56 -9.27 -4.34
N TYR A 25 0.34 -8.74 -4.50
CA TYR A 25 0.11 -7.51 -5.24
C TYR A 25 0.73 -6.28 -4.55
N LEU A 26 0.55 -6.13 -3.24
CA LEU A 26 1.16 -5.04 -2.46
C LEU A 26 2.69 -5.13 -2.48
N GLN A 27 3.23 -6.34 -2.31
CA GLN A 27 4.67 -6.58 -2.40
C GLN A 27 5.22 -6.17 -3.78
N SER A 28 4.52 -6.56 -4.85
CA SER A 28 4.88 -6.19 -6.23
C SER A 28 4.85 -4.67 -6.44
N LEU A 29 3.86 -3.97 -5.88
CA LEU A 29 3.79 -2.50 -5.93
C LEU A 29 4.96 -1.82 -5.24
N VAL A 30 5.30 -2.29 -4.03
CA VAL A 30 6.44 -1.76 -3.27
C VAL A 30 7.76 -2.06 -4.01
N HIS A 31 7.90 -3.25 -4.58
CA HIS A 31 9.08 -3.63 -5.34
C HIS A 31 9.26 -2.72 -6.56
N ARG A 32 8.22 -2.55 -7.39
CA ARG A 32 8.26 -1.62 -8.55
C ARG A 32 8.63 -0.20 -8.14
N ALA A 33 8.11 0.29 -7.02
CA ALA A 33 8.44 1.61 -6.50
C ALA A 33 9.90 1.73 -6.04
N ARG A 34 10.50 0.64 -5.57
CA ARG A 34 11.93 0.58 -5.18
C ARG A 34 12.86 0.39 -6.38
N GLU A 35 12.45 -0.40 -7.37
CA GLU A 35 13.16 -0.60 -8.64
C GLU A 35 13.26 0.69 -9.49
N GLY A 36 12.53 1.74 -9.10
CA GLY A 36 12.65 3.07 -9.70
C GLY A 36 11.45 3.49 -10.55
N GLU A 37 10.34 2.75 -10.50
CA GLU A 37 9.11 3.16 -11.17
C GLU A 37 8.60 4.48 -10.56
N THR A 38 8.91 5.59 -11.24
CA THR A 38 8.74 6.94 -10.70
C THR A 38 7.28 7.27 -10.41
N LYS A 39 6.35 6.76 -11.22
CA LYS A 39 4.90 6.98 -11.05
C LYS A 39 4.37 6.30 -9.78
N THR A 40 4.69 5.03 -9.59
CA THR A 40 4.26 4.30 -8.38
C THR A 40 4.98 4.81 -7.14
N ARG A 41 6.28 5.12 -7.23
CA ARG A 41 6.99 5.81 -6.14
C ARG A 41 6.35 7.14 -5.78
N ALA A 42 5.97 7.97 -6.77
CA ALA A 42 5.34 9.26 -6.51
C ALA A 42 3.97 9.10 -5.83
N VAL A 43 3.19 8.09 -6.21
CA VAL A 43 1.91 7.77 -5.56
C VAL A 43 2.13 7.33 -4.10
N LEU A 44 3.07 6.41 -3.87
CA LEU A 44 3.30 5.80 -2.55
C LEU A 44 4.15 6.67 -1.60
N ALA A 45 4.90 7.64 -2.11
CA ALA A 45 5.69 8.57 -1.31
C ALA A 45 4.92 9.85 -0.95
N ASN A 46 3.81 10.14 -1.64
CA ASN A 46 3.08 11.38 -1.46
C ASN A 46 2.00 11.23 -0.36
N PRO A 47 2.17 11.88 0.80
CA PRO A 47 1.24 11.74 1.93
C PRO A 47 -0.19 12.21 1.59
N TYR A 48 -0.34 13.15 0.65
CA TYR A 48 -1.65 13.64 0.19
C TYR A 48 -2.43 12.61 -0.63
N LEU A 49 -1.73 11.64 -1.22
CA LEU A 49 -2.33 10.53 -1.97
C LEU A 49 -2.47 9.26 -1.13
N ILE A 50 -1.68 9.16 -0.05
CA ILE A 50 -1.79 8.10 0.94
C ILE A 50 -3.05 8.30 1.76
N LYS A 51 -3.15 9.41 2.49
CA LYS A 51 -4.27 9.66 3.38
C LYS A 51 -5.37 10.43 2.68
N VAL A 52 -6.63 10.04 2.87
CA VAL A 52 -7.83 10.73 2.35
C VAL A 52 -8.02 12.08 3.06
N THR A 53 -7.07 12.97 2.86
CA THR A 53 -7.07 14.33 3.38
C THR A 53 -7.55 15.30 2.31
N ASP A 54 -7.43 14.90 1.04
CA ASP A 54 -7.88 15.65 -0.12
C ASP A 54 -9.33 15.30 -0.47
N LYS A 55 -10.17 16.34 -0.63
CA LYS A 55 -11.60 16.21 -0.94
C LYS A 55 -11.84 15.52 -2.29
N THR A 56 -10.92 15.68 -3.24
CA THR A 56 -10.99 15.03 -4.56
C THR A 56 -10.84 13.53 -4.42
N LEU A 57 -9.93 13.09 -3.56
CA LEU A 57 -9.63 11.68 -3.33
C LEU A 57 -10.77 11.01 -2.55
N ALA A 58 -11.37 11.73 -1.60
CA ALA A 58 -12.59 11.31 -0.92
C ALA A 58 -13.77 11.11 -1.89
N ASP A 59 -14.01 12.08 -2.79
CA ASP A 59 -15.06 11.99 -3.82
C ASP A 59 -14.83 10.82 -4.79
N ILE A 60 -13.57 10.57 -5.18
CA ILE A 60 -13.21 9.42 -6.03
C ILE A 60 -13.53 8.09 -5.32
N LEU A 61 -13.18 7.97 -4.03
CA LEU A 61 -13.45 6.75 -3.25
C LEU A 61 -14.95 6.52 -3.08
N ASP A 62 -15.71 7.57 -2.76
CA ASP A 62 -17.16 7.50 -2.58
C ASP A 62 -17.86 7.06 -3.88
N ARG A 63 -17.51 7.69 -5.02
CA ARG A 63 -18.04 7.33 -6.35
C ARG A 63 -17.70 5.91 -6.77
N GLN A 64 -16.57 5.39 -6.33
CA GLN A 64 -16.13 4.02 -6.65
C GLN A 64 -16.52 3.02 -5.55
N ARG A 65 -17.14 3.47 -4.46
CA ARG A 65 -17.49 2.69 -3.27
C ARG A 65 -16.30 1.88 -2.72
N LEU A 66 -15.11 2.50 -2.76
CA LEU A 66 -13.89 1.88 -2.26
C LEU A 66 -13.68 2.28 -0.79
N PRO A 67 -13.39 1.33 0.12
CA PRO A 67 -13.28 1.64 1.54
C PRO A 67 -11.97 2.33 1.94
N ALA A 68 -10.93 2.25 1.10
CA ALA A 68 -9.62 2.87 1.37
C ALA A 68 -8.85 3.09 0.06
N THR A 69 -7.80 3.90 0.10
CA THR A 69 -6.87 4.04 -1.03
C THR A 69 -5.80 2.95 -1.01
N ILE A 70 -5.21 2.65 -2.16
CA ILE A 70 -4.02 1.82 -2.24
C ILE A 70 -2.87 2.39 -1.39
N GLY A 71 -2.79 3.71 -1.24
CA GLY A 71 -1.77 4.36 -0.43
C GLY A 71 -1.91 4.04 1.05
N GLU A 72 -3.12 4.11 1.62
CA GLU A 72 -3.36 3.71 3.02
C GLU A 72 -3.06 2.22 3.24
N ILE A 73 -3.47 1.38 2.29
CA ILE A 73 -3.25 -0.07 2.36
C ILE A 73 -1.75 -0.39 2.32
N VAL A 74 -1.00 0.25 1.41
CA VAL A 74 0.45 0.06 1.30
C VAL A 74 1.16 0.63 2.53
N ASP A 75 0.74 1.77 3.06
CA ASP A 75 1.33 2.31 4.29
C ASP A 75 1.11 1.38 5.48
N TRP A 76 -0.09 0.82 5.62
CA TRP A 76 -0.37 -0.21 6.63
C TRP A 76 0.51 -1.45 6.43
N TYR A 77 0.65 -1.92 5.19
CA TYR A 77 1.52 -3.07 4.85
C TYR A 77 2.98 -2.79 5.20
N CYS A 78 3.52 -1.63 4.80
CA CYS A 78 4.89 -1.25 5.13
C CYS A 78 5.10 -1.10 6.65
N ARG A 79 4.14 -0.55 7.39
CA ARG A 79 4.23 -0.52 8.85
C ARG A 79 4.19 -1.91 9.47
N ARG A 80 3.39 -2.82 8.91
CA ARG A 80 3.24 -4.19 9.42
C ARG A 80 4.50 -5.04 9.20
N PHE A 81 5.14 -4.92 8.04
CA PHE A 81 6.24 -5.81 7.63
C PHE A 81 7.64 -5.15 7.66
N TRP A 82 7.73 -3.85 7.40
CA TRP A 82 8.99 -3.08 7.45
C TRP A 82 9.14 -2.23 8.72
N ASN A 83 8.10 -2.14 9.56
CA ASN A 83 8.05 -1.21 10.69
C ASN A 83 8.35 0.25 10.27
N ALA A 84 8.02 0.60 9.03
CA ALA A 84 8.33 1.88 8.40
C ALA A 84 7.16 2.36 7.54
N SER A 85 7.09 3.68 7.30
CA SER A 85 6.08 4.25 6.42
C SER A 85 6.34 3.87 4.96
N ALA A 86 5.30 3.81 4.13
CA ALA A 86 5.45 3.49 2.70
C ALA A 86 6.49 4.39 2.02
N ARG A 87 6.48 5.68 2.36
CA ARG A 87 7.45 6.67 1.89
C ARG A 87 8.91 6.27 2.18
N ASP A 88 9.22 5.86 3.40
CA ASP A 88 10.59 5.48 3.78
C ASP A 88 11.04 4.20 3.07
N VAL A 89 10.12 3.25 2.88
CA VAL A 89 10.39 2.01 2.14
C VAL A 89 10.67 2.30 0.66
N VAL A 90 9.80 3.06 -0.02
CA VAL A 90 9.96 3.32 -1.46
C VAL A 90 11.12 4.27 -1.78
N THR A 91 11.50 5.14 -0.84
CA THR A 91 12.66 6.03 -0.98
C THR A 91 13.99 5.37 -0.57
N GLY A 92 13.96 4.10 -0.12
CA GLY A 92 15.15 3.35 0.28
C GLY A 92 15.76 3.81 1.61
N ARG A 93 15.00 4.54 2.43
CA ARG A 93 15.41 4.94 3.78
C ARG A 93 15.23 3.83 4.80
N ALA A 94 14.25 2.95 4.58
CA ALA A 94 14.07 1.76 5.39
C ALA A 94 14.97 0.62 4.86
N PRO A 95 15.77 -0.04 5.73
CA PRO A 95 16.48 -1.24 5.33
C PRO A 95 15.48 -2.33 4.91
N GLU A 96 15.88 -3.15 3.93
CA GLU A 96 15.08 -4.31 3.53
C GLU A 96 14.97 -5.26 4.74
N PRO A 97 13.76 -5.71 5.12
CA PRO A 97 13.60 -6.61 6.25
C PRO A 97 14.40 -7.87 5.95
N PRO A 98 15.18 -8.37 6.93
CA PRO A 98 16.13 -9.47 6.74
C PRO A 98 15.45 -10.80 6.33
N THR A 99 14.13 -10.87 6.42
CA THR A 99 13.37 -12.06 6.08
C THR A 99 12.23 -11.65 5.16
N GLY A 100 12.22 -12.18 3.93
CA GLY A 100 11.04 -12.17 3.04
C GLY A 100 9.87 -12.99 3.61
N GLU A 101 9.84 -13.23 4.92
CA GLU A 101 8.77 -13.90 5.64
C GLU A 101 7.75 -12.87 6.09
N ILE A 102 6.59 -12.94 5.42
CA ILE A 102 5.33 -12.50 5.95
C ILE A 102 5.17 -13.19 7.30
N LEU A 103 5.41 -12.50 8.43
CA LEU A 103 5.13 -13.04 9.76
C LEU A 103 3.71 -13.64 9.72
N PRO A 104 3.54 -14.98 9.82
CA PRO A 104 2.23 -15.50 10.12
C PRO A 104 1.85 -14.85 11.45
N VAL A 105 0.66 -14.27 11.51
CA VAL A 105 0.09 -13.87 12.79
C VAL A 105 0.30 -15.05 13.72
N ALA A 106 1.12 -14.86 14.75
CA ALA A 106 1.14 -15.78 15.85
C ALA A 106 -0.31 -15.79 16.34
N ARG A 107 -1.04 -16.85 16.02
CA ARG A 107 -2.10 -17.32 16.90
C ARG A 107 -1.36 -17.65 18.18
N ASP A 108 -1.26 -16.65 19.05
CA ASP A 108 -1.05 -16.91 20.45
C ASP A 108 -2.37 -17.55 20.90
N ASP A 109 -2.37 -18.87 20.92
CA ASP A 109 -3.36 -19.67 21.63
C ASP A 109 -3.42 -19.19 23.07
N PRO A 110 -4.64 -19.14 23.64
CA PRO A 110 -4.73 -19.69 24.97
C PRO A 110 -5.92 -20.64 25.04
N ALA A 111 -5.66 -21.92 25.30
CA ALA A 111 -6.02 -22.53 26.59
C ALA A 111 -6.15 -24.06 26.50
N ALA A 112 -5.50 -24.68 27.49
CA ALA A 112 -5.84 -25.93 28.18
C ALA A 112 -5.68 -27.26 27.44
#